data_AF-A0A920PG24-F1
#
_entry.id   AF-A0A920PG24-F1
#
_cell.length_a   1.000
_cell.length_b   1.000
_cell.length_c   1.000
_cell.angle_alpha   90.00
_cell.angle_beta   90.00
_cell.angle_gamma   90.00
#
_symmetry.space_group_name_H-M   'P 1'
#
loop_
_entity.id
_entity.type
_entity.pdbx_description
1 polymer ?
#
loop_
_entity_poly.entity_id
_entity_poly.type
_entity_poly.pdbx_seq_one_letter_code
_entity_poly.pdbx_strand_id
1 'polypeptide(L)' 'MATNEEKLIQISKNDLPLACPLEEFDDWDGHPRVYLQVDAKRTICPYCGTTYEVTDFDE' A
#
# COMPACT_ATOMS: atom_id res chain seq x y z
N MET A 1 6.67 25.06 6.96
CA MET A 1 7.45 24.01 6.25
C MET A 1 6.55 22.81 6.20
N ALA A 2 5.90 22.57 5.06
CA ALA A 2 4.90 21.51 4.94
C ALA A 2 5.60 20.16 5.03
N THR A 3 5.20 19.35 6.01
CA THR A 3 5.70 17.99 6.18
C THR A 3 5.23 17.18 4.97
N ASN A 4 6.18 16.69 4.18
CA ASN A 4 5.89 15.82 3.06
C ASN A 4 5.49 14.48 3.71
N GLU A 5 4.20 14.29 3.98
CA GLU A 5 3.66 13.05 4.52
C GLU A 5 3.78 11.98 3.45
N GLU A 6 4.99 11.43 3.31
CA GLU A 6 5.24 10.26 2.48
C GLU A 6 4.39 9.12 3.07
N LYS A 7 3.28 8.78 2.39
CA LYS A 7 2.39 7.66 2.75
C LYS A 7 3.16 6.34 2.53
N LEU A 8 4.03 6.01 3.49
CA LEU A 8 4.73 4.74 3.56
C LEU A 8 3.99 3.82 4.52
N ILE A 9 3.41 2.76 4.00
CA ILE A 9 2.61 1.79 4.75
C ILE A 9 3.38 0.49 4.84
N GLN A 10 3.66 0.05 6.05
CA GLN A 10 4.33 -1.22 6.30
C GLN A 10 3.29 -2.32 6.42
N ILE A 11 3.39 -3.35 5.58
CA ILE A 11 2.47 -4.49 5.53
C ILE A 11 3.23 -5.80 5.73
N SER A 12 2.55 -6.88 6.08
CA SER A 12 3.12 -8.23 6.18
C SER A 12 2.65 -9.08 4.99
N LYS A 13 3.33 -10.19 4.68
CA LYS A 13 2.87 -11.17 3.68
C LYS A 13 1.48 -11.73 4.02
N ASN A 14 1.10 -11.72 5.30
CA ASN A 14 -0.22 -12.16 5.74
C ASN A 14 -1.36 -11.21 5.31
N ASP A 15 -1.01 -10.01 4.86
CA ASP A 15 -1.93 -9.01 4.30
C ASP A 15 -2.09 -9.18 2.77
N LEU A 16 -1.38 -10.14 2.17
CA LEU A 16 -1.51 -10.45 0.75
C LEU A 16 -2.78 -11.27 0.48
N PRO A 17 -3.51 -10.97 -0.61
CA PRO A 17 -3.21 -9.96 -1.64
C PRO A 17 -3.52 -8.53 -1.18
N LEU A 18 -2.54 -7.63 -1.33
CA LEU A 18 -2.66 -6.24 -0.89
C LEU A 18 -3.80 -5.54 -1.65
N ALA A 19 -4.86 -5.20 -0.93
CA ALA A 19 -5.94 -4.40 -1.47
C ALA A 19 -5.68 -2.92 -1.17
N CYS A 20 -5.59 -2.11 -2.22
CA CYS A 20 -5.66 -0.66 -2.09
C CYS A 20 -7.08 -0.21 -2.49
N PRO A 21 -7.78 0.60 -1.68
CA PRO A 21 -7.39 1.14 -0.36
C PRO A 21 -7.55 0.11 0.77
N LEU A 22 -6.76 0.28 1.84
CA LEU A 22 -6.86 -0.55 3.05
C LEU A 22 -8.19 -0.25 3.76
N GLU A 23 -8.78 -1.25 4.40
CA GLU A 23 -10.13 -1.14 5.03
C GLU A 23 -10.19 -0.06 6.12
N GLU A 24 -9.06 0.26 6.72
CA GLU A 24 -8.88 1.31 7.72
C GLU A 24 -8.75 2.73 7.13
N PHE A 25 -8.50 2.85 5.81
CA PHE A 25 -8.53 4.11 5.09
C PHE A 25 -9.85 4.20 4.33
N ASP A 26 -10.84 4.83 4.97
CA ASP A 26 -12.09 5.29 4.35
C ASP A 26 -11.79 6.50 3.44
N ASP A 27 -10.81 6.38 2.56
CA ASP A 27 -10.59 7.34 1.49
C ASP A 27 -11.60 6.99 0.40
N TRP A 28 -12.73 7.69 0.47
CA TRP A 28 -13.76 7.77 -0.56
C TRP A 28 -13.22 8.52 -1.80
N ASP A 29 -12.01 8.17 -2.23
CA ASP A 29 -11.19 8.91 -3.20
C ASP A 29 -11.13 8.13 -4.52
N GLY A 30 -12.26 8.09 -5.22
CA GLY A 30 -12.33 7.99 -6.69
C GLY A 30 -11.73 6.77 -7.42
N HIS A 31 -11.07 5.82 -6.75
CA HIS A 31 -10.43 4.66 -7.37
C HIS A 31 -11.06 3.34 -6.91
N PRO A 32 -11.26 2.37 -7.83
CA PRO A 32 -11.80 1.06 -7.47
C PRO A 32 -10.81 0.27 -6.63
N ARG A 33 -11.32 -0.59 -5.75
CA ARG A 33 -10.50 -1.54 -4.99
C ARG A 33 -9.71 -2.41 -5.96
N VAL A 34 -8.39 -2.27 -5.93
CA VAL A 34 -7.48 -3.05 -6.76
C VAL A 34 -6.57 -3.89 -5.88
N TYR A 35 -6.29 -5.11 -6.35
CA TYR A 35 -5.31 -5.98 -5.73
C TYR A 35 -3.96 -5.71 -6.37
N LEU A 36 -3.03 -5.15 -5.60
CA LEU A 36 -1.64 -5.00 -6.02
C LEU A 36 -0.89 -6.29 -5.76
N GLN A 37 -0.19 -6.77 -6.79
CA GLN A 37 0.77 -7.86 -6.61
C GLN A 37 2.03 -7.27 -6.00
N VAL A 38 2.38 -7.76 -4.82
CA VAL A 38 3.52 -7.28 -4.05
C VAL A 38 4.68 -8.24 -4.29
N ASP A 39 5.20 -8.23 -5.52
CA ASP A 39 6.31 -9.10 -5.96
C ASP A 39 7.68 -8.66 -5.42
N ALA A 40 7.75 -7.48 -4.79
CA ALA A 40 8.95 -6.93 -4.19
C ALA A 40 8.68 -6.42 -2.78
N LYS A 41 9.75 -6.31 -1.98
CA LYS A 41 9.70 -5.72 -0.63
C LYS A 41 9.06 -4.32 -0.62
N ARG A 42 9.20 -3.54 -1.70
CA ARG A 42 8.63 -2.20 -1.81
C ARG A 42 7.82 -2.09 -3.09
N THR A 43 6.55 -1.75 -2.96
CA THR A 43 5.60 -1.63 -4.07
C THR A 43 4.89 -0.28 -3.99
N ILE A 44 4.75 0.42 -5.10
CA ILE A 44 4.07 1.71 -5.17
C ILE A 44 2.76 1.53 -5.90
N CYS A 45 1.67 2.03 -5.33
CA CYS A 45 0.38 2.01 -6.01
C CYS A 45 0.35 3.07 -7.13
N PRO A 46 0.06 2.70 -8.39
CA PRO A 46 0.04 3.64 -9.50
C PRO A 46 -1.17 4.58 -9.48
N TYR A 47 -2.17 4.30 -8.64
CA TYR A 47 -3.39 5.10 -8.52
C TYR A 47 -3.25 6.17 -7.43
N CYS A 48 -2.94 5.75 -6.20
CA CYS A 48 -2.87 6.66 -5.05
C CYS A 48 -1.45 7.17 -4.75
N GLY A 49 -0.41 6.59 -5.36
CA GLY A 49 1.00 6.94 -5.09
C GLY A 49 1.51 6.43 -3.74
N THR A 50 0.68 5.72 -2.97
CA THR A 50 1.06 5.14 -1.68
C THR A 50 2.16 4.10 -1.86
N THR A 51 3.18 4.20 -1.03
CA THR A 51 4.30 3.25 -1.01
C THR A 51 4.05 2.21 0.06
N TYR A 52 3.94 0.96 -0.35
CA TYR A 52 3.79 -0.19 0.53
C TYR A 52 5.13 -0.89 0.70
N GLU A 53 5.50 -1.19 1.94
CA GLU A 53 6.71 -1.93 2.29
C GLU A 53 6.35 -3.22 3.02
N VAL A 54 6.71 -4.36 2.45
CA VAL A 54 6.54 -5.69 3.06
C VAL A 54 7.64 -5.90 4.09
N THR A 55 7.27 -6.01 5.36
CA THR A 55 8.21 -6.30 6.44
C THR A 55 8.60 -7.78 6.49
N ASP A 56 7.71 -8.65 6.02
CA ASP A 56 7.84 -10.11 6.02
C ASP A 56 8.30 -10.67 4.66
N PHE A 57 9.25 -9.99 3.99
CA PHE A 57 9.78 -10.43 2.70
C PHE A 57 10.93 -11.44 2.91
N ASP A 58 10.62 -12.61 3.48
CA ASP A 58 11.52 -13.74 3.78
C ASP A 58 10.70 -15.03 3.56
N GLU A 59 11.08 -16.09 2.85
CA GLU A 59 12.26 -16.50 2.07
C GLU A 59 11.76 -17.04 0.70
#